data_AF-A0AAJ6N3Y5-F1
#
_entry.id   AF-A0AAJ6N3Y5-F1
#
_cell.length_a   1.000
_cell.length_b   1.000
_cell.length_c   1.000
_cell.angle_alpha   90.00
_cell.angle_beta   90.00
_cell.angle_gamma   90.00
#
_symmetry.space_group_name_H-M   'P 1'
#
loop_
_entity.id
_entity.type
_entity.pdbx_description
1 polymer ?
#
loop_
_entity_poly.entity_id
_entity_poly.type
_entity_poly.pdbx_seq_one_letter_code
_entity_poly.pdbx_strand_id
1 'polypeptide(L)'
;MSIAALRDENEQLKALLAQTQAALSEHQAALATSEESRRRLEVILGELRREKFGATSEKLRPDQYHLPLEDVEIAQGILDAAQERAEAVIKGRSRSVPDQGSHRNRGCLPAHLPRVERIIELASTLCPCGCGAMTKIGEDVSKRLDVIPAQWRCWSRAARNTSVATARALSCRRAHRSASCPAGCRPKRPLRT
;
A
#
# COMPACT_ATOMS: atom_id res chain seq x y z
N MET A 1 -62.59 38.38 11.16
CA MET A 1 -61.27 39.04 11.17
C MET A 1 -61.44 40.45 10.67
N SER A 2 -60.79 41.45 11.29
CA SER A 2 -60.92 42.85 10.85
C SER A 2 -60.09 43.09 9.57
N ILE A 3 -60.56 43.98 8.70
CA ILE A 3 -59.87 44.34 7.45
C ILE A 3 -58.47 44.92 7.74
N ALA A 4 -58.29 45.58 8.89
CA ALA A 4 -57.00 46.10 9.34
C ALA A 4 -55.98 44.97 9.62
N ALA A 5 -56.37 43.93 10.36
CA ALA A 5 -55.49 42.80 10.66
C ALA A 5 -55.00 42.10 9.38
N LEU A 6 -55.87 41.92 8.40
CA LEU A 6 -55.49 41.34 7.10
C LEU A 6 -54.50 42.23 6.33
N ARG A 7 -54.58 43.56 6.46
CA ARG A 7 -53.61 44.48 5.81
C ARG A 7 -52.24 44.37 6.47
N ASP A 8 -52.20 44.35 7.80
CA ASP A 8 -50.96 44.19 8.57
C ASP A 8 -50.29 42.85 8.25
N GLU A 9 -51.05 41.76 8.16
CA GLU A 9 -50.56 40.44 7.74
C GLU A 9 -50.01 40.46 6.31
N ASN A 10 -50.68 41.14 5.37
CA ASN A 10 -50.19 41.30 4.00
C ASN A 10 -48.89 42.10 3.92
N GLU A 11 -48.74 43.13 4.76
CA GLU A 11 -47.49 43.90 4.85
C GLU A 11 -46.35 43.05 5.44
N GLN A 12 -46.62 42.26 6.47
CA GLN A 12 -45.66 41.30 7.04
C GLN A 12 -45.24 40.26 6.00
N LEU A 13 -46.18 39.68 5.25
CA LEU A 13 -45.86 38.71 4.20
C LEU A 13 -45.03 39.34 3.08
N LYS A 14 -45.34 40.57 2.65
CA LYS A 14 -44.52 41.29 1.66
C LYS A 14 -43.12 41.56 2.16
N ALA A 15 -42.97 41.94 3.43
CA ALA A 15 -41.65 42.14 4.04
C ALA A 15 -40.83 40.84 4.08
N LEU A 16 -41.46 39.72 4.45
CA LEU A 16 -40.81 38.40 4.44
C LEU A 16 -40.43 37.95 3.01
N LEU A 17 -41.29 38.20 2.03
CA LEU A 17 -40.99 37.90 0.62
C LEU A 17 -39.81 38.73 0.11
N ALA A 18 -39.74 40.01 0.46
CA ALA A 18 -38.60 40.86 0.09
C ALA A 18 -37.30 40.37 0.75
N GLN A 19 -37.34 39.97 2.02
CA GLN A 19 -36.18 39.41 2.74
C GLN A 19 -35.71 38.09 2.11
N THR A 20 -36.63 37.18 1.77
CA THR A 20 -36.27 35.91 1.13
C THR A 20 -35.72 36.11 -0.28
N GLN A 21 -36.27 37.05 -1.06
CA GLN A 21 -35.73 37.40 -2.38
C GLN A 21 -34.32 37.98 -2.30
N ALA A 22 -34.05 38.84 -1.31
CA ALA A 22 -32.70 39.36 -1.07
C ALA A 22 -31.72 38.22 -0.75
N ALA A 23 -32.06 37.35 0.21
CA ALA A 23 -31.24 36.20 0.57
C ALA A 23 -31.01 35.24 -0.62
N LEU A 24 -32.02 34.99 -1.44
CA LEU A 24 -31.89 34.17 -2.65
C LEU A 24 -30.92 34.81 -3.65
N SER A 25 -30.98 36.13 -3.86
CA SER A 25 -30.07 36.83 -4.76
C SER A 25 -28.62 36.78 -4.28
N GLU A 26 -28.38 36.89 -2.98
CA GLU A 26 -27.06 36.76 -2.35
C GLU A 26 -26.51 35.33 -2.53
N HIS A 27 -27.33 34.31 -2.28
CA HIS A 27 -26.96 32.92 -2.48
C HIS A 27 -26.66 32.61 -3.95
N GLN A 28 -27.45 33.14 -4.88
CA GLN A 28 -27.21 32.96 -6.32
C GLN A 28 -25.88 33.60 -6.75
N ALA A 29 -25.55 34.79 -6.23
CA ALA A 29 -24.27 35.42 -6.49
C ALA A 29 -23.10 34.57 -5.94
N ALA A 30 -23.23 34.03 -4.72
CA ALA A 30 -22.23 33.14 -4.14
C ALA A 30 -22.05 31.86 -4.97
N LEU A 31 -23.15 31.22 -5.41
CA LEU A 31 -23.09 30.03 -6.25
C LEU A 31 -22.40 30.31 -7.60
N ALA A 32 -22.70 31.46 -8.23
CA ALA A 32 -22.05 31.85 -9.49
C ALA A 32 -20.53 31.94 -9.34
N THR A 33 -20.03 32.57 -8.26
CA THR A 33 -18.58 32.66 -8.00
C THR A 33 -17.93 31.29 -7.74
N SER A 34 -18.63 30.41 -7.03
CA SER A 34 -18.16 29.04 -6.78
C SER A 34 -18.13 28.21 -8.07
N GLU A 35 -19.12 28.36 -8.95
CA GLU A 35 -19.16 27.66 -10.22
C GLU A 35 -18.04 28.10 -11.16
N GLU A 36 -17.73 29.40 -11.22
CA GLU A 36 -16.60 29.90 -12.00
C GLU A 36 -15.28 29.31 -11.52
N SER A 37 -15.09 29.27 -10.20
CA SER A 37 -13.92 28.63 -9.58
C SER A 37 -13.84 27.14 -9.92
N ARG A 38 -14.97 26.42 -9.86
CA ARG A 38 -15.04 24.99 -10.24
C ARG A 38 -14.68 24.78 -11.70
N ARG A 39 -15.25 25.57 -12.62
CA ARG A 39 -14.96 25.50 -14.06
C ARG A 39 -13.48 25.73 -14.34
N ARG A 40 -12.87 26.73 -13.69
CA ARG A 40 -11.43 27.01 -13.80
C ARG A 40 -10.58 25.82 -13.35
N LEU A 41 -10.92 25.21 -12.21
CA LEU A 41 -10.20 24.04 -11.69
C LEU A 41 -10.35 22.82 -12.61
N GLU A 42 -11.53 22.60 -13.19
CA GLU A 42 -11.79 21.50 -14.12
C GLU A 42 -10.94 21.61 -15.39
N VAL A 43 -10.80 22.83 -15.94
CA VAL A 43 -9.93 23.08 -17.10
C VAL A 43 -8.48 22.75 -16.76
N ILE A 44 -7.95 23.26 -15.64
CA ILE A 44 -6.57 22.99 -15.20
C ILE A 44 -6.35 21.50 -14.98
N LEU A 45 -7.30 20.80 -14.35
CA LEU A 45 -7.20 19.35 -14.16
C LEU A 45 -7.21 18.60 -15.50
N GLY A 46 -8.00 19.06 -16.47
CA GLY A 46 -8.01 18.52 -17.83
C GLY A 46 -6.66 18.66 -18.53
N GLU A 47 -6.05 19.84 -18.45
CA GLU A 47 -4.73 20.13 -19.01
C GLU A 47 -3.64 19.26 -18.35
N LEU A 48 -3.58 19.22 -17.02
CA LEU A 48 -2.62 18.39 -16.27
C LEU A 48 -2.78 16.90 -16.57
N ARG A 49 -4.01 16.41 -16.75
CA ARG A 49 -4.25 15.01 -17.14
C ARG A 49 -3.75 14.74 -18.56
N ARG A 50 -3.99 15.65 -19.51
CA ARG A 50 -3.48 15.53 -20.88
C ARG A 50 -1.95 15.57 -20.93
N GLU A 51 -1.32 16.44 -20.16
CA GLU A 51 0.15 16.49 -20.08
C GLU A 51 0.73 15.20 -19.49
N LYS A 52 0.19 14.72 -18.36
CA LYS A 52 0.72 13.54 -17.67
C LYS A 52 0.41 12.24 -18.40
N PHE A 53 -0.80 12.10 -18.91
CA PHE A 53 -1.32 10.85 -19.41
C PHE A 53 -1.56 10.83 -20.93
N GLY A 54 -1.72 11.98 -21.58
CA GLY A 54 -2.01 12.07 -23.01
C GLY A 54 -0.87 11.53 -23.87
N ALA A 55 0.37 11.97 -23.62
CA ALA A 55 1.53 11.48 -24.34
C ALA A 55 1.89 10.02 -24.04
N THR A 56 1.41 9.46 -22.92
CA THR A 56 1.67 8.06 -22.51
C THR A 56 0.55 7.10 -22.92
N SER A 57 -0.67 7.59 -23.19
CA SER A 57 -1.81 6.74 -23.57
C SER A 57 -1.77 6.33 -25.05
N GLU A 58 -1.06 7.07 -25.90
CA GLU A 58 -0.92 6.77 -27.34
C GLU A 58 0.34 5.96 -27.68
N LYS A 59 1.29 5.87 -26.74
CA LYS A 59 2.53 5.10 -26.93
C LYS A 59 2.34 3.70 -26.40
N LEU A 60 2.12 2.72 -27.27
CA LEU A 60 2.30 1.32 -26.91
C LEU A 60 3.74 1.15 -26.41
N ARG A 61 3.90 0.62 -25.19
CA ARG A 61 5.22 0.26 -24.68
C ARG A 61 5.81 -0.87 -25.55
N PRO A 62 7.14 -0.96 -25.72
CA PRO A 62 7.76 -2.05 -26.46
C PRO A 62 7.27 -3.44 -26.03
N ASP A 63 7.12 -3.64 -24.71
CA ASP A 63 6.60 -4.88 -24.12
C ASP A 63 5.14 -5.18 -24.54
N GLN A 64 4.35 -4.17 -24.86
CA GLN A 64 2.96 -4.33 -25.28
C GLN A 64 2.82 -4.86 -26.72
N TYR A 65 3.88 -4.80 -27.54
CA TYR A 65 3.90 -5.44 -28.86
C TYR A 65 3.99 -6.97 -28.76
N HIS A 66 4.45 -7.50 -27.62
CA HIS A 66 4.51 -8.95 -27.40
C HIS A 66 3.15 -9.56 -27.06
N LEU A 67 2.21 -8.77 -26.52
CA LEU A 67 0.91 -9.28 -26.08
C LEU A 67 0.09 -9.96 -27.21
N PRO A 68 -0.03 -9.40 -28.43
CA PRO A 68 -0.72 -10.08 -29.53
C PRO A 68 0.02 -11.33 -30.02
N LEU A 69 1.35 -11.40 -29.84
CA LEU A 69 2.14 -12.57 -30.19
C LEU A 69 1.92 -13.69 -29.17
N GLU A 70 1.90 -13.36 -27.87
CA GLU A 70 1.56 -14.27 -26.79
C GLU A 70 0.14 -14.86 -26.98
N ASP A 71 -0.84 -14.04 -27.37
CA ASP A 71 -2.21 -14.51 -27.66
C ASP A 71 -2.23 -15.55 -28.80
N VAL A 72 -1.43 -15.33 -29.85
CA VAL A 72 -1.29 -16.28 -30.97
C VAL A 72 -0.60 -17.57 -30.52
N GLU A 73 0.45 -17.48 -29.71
CA GLU A 73 1.15 -18.65 -29.14
C GLU A 73 0.24 -19.46 -28.22
N ILE A 74 -0.57 -18.80 -27.38
CA ILE A 74 -1.57 -19.46 -26.54
C ILE A 74 -2.62 -20.18 -27.40
N ALA A 75 -3.13 -19.52 -28.43
CA ALA A 75 -4.10 -20.13 -29.35
C ALA A 75 -3.52 -21.36 -30.05
N GLN A 76 -2.26 -21.30 -30.49
CA GLN A 76 -1.55 -22.45 -31.06
C GLN A 76 -1.41 -23.58 -30.05
N GLY A 77 -0.95 -23.30 -28.82
CA GLY A 77 -0.82 -24.31 -27.78
C GLY A 77 -2.15 -24.99 -27.41
N ILE A 78 -3.27 -24.26 -27.46
CA ILE A 78 -4.62 -24.84 -27.27
C ILE A 78 -4.96 -25.81 -28.42
N LEU A 79 -4.68 -25.42 -29.67
CA LEU A 79 -4.94 -26.25 -30.83
C LEU A 79 -4.07 -27.51 -30.83
N ASP A 80 -2.78 -27.38 -30.51
CA ASP A 80 -1.84 -28.50 -30.44
C ASP A 80 -2.26 -29.48 -29.32
N ALA A 81 -2.61 -28.97 -28.13
CA ALA A 81 -3.12 -29.81 -27.05
C ALA A 81 -4.44 -30.51 -27.41
N ALA A 82 -5.31 -29.87 -28.22
CA ALA A 82 -6.52 -30.49 -28.72
C ALA A 82 -6.22 -31.58 -29.76
N GLN A 83 -5.26 -31.35 -30.64
CA GLN A 83 -4.80 -32.33 -31.63
C GLN A 83 -4.15 -33.55 -30.96
N GLU A 84 -3.25 -33.35 -30.00
CA GLU A 84 -2.63 -34.44 -29.24
C GLU A 84 -3.66 -35.30 -28.50
N ARG A 85 -4.69 -34.67 -27.92
CA ARG A 85 -5.81 -35.38 -27.28
C ARG A 85 -6.61 -36.17 -28.30
N ALA A 86 -6.90 -35.61 -29.47
CA ALA A 86 -7.60 -36.32 -30.54
C ALA A 86 -6.79 -37.52 -31.05
N GLU A 87 -5.48 -37.35 -31.26
CA GLU A 87 -4.59 -38.44 -31.67
C GLU A 87 -4.47 -39.54 -30.61
N ALA A 88 -4.40 -39.18 -29.33
CA ALA A 88 -4.34 -40.16 -28.24
C ALA A 88 -5.62 -41.01 -28.15
N VAL A 89 -6.78 -40.41 -28.44
CA VAL A 89 -8.07 -41.11 -28.55
C VAL A 89 -8.09 -42.05 -29.76
N ILE A 90 -7.62 -41.58 -30.93
CA ILE A 90 -7.55 -42.39 -32.16
C ILE A 90 -6.59 -43.58 -32.00
N LYS A 91 -5.44 -43.38 -31.33
CA LYS A 91 -4.42 -44.41 -31.09
C LYS A 91 -4.80 -45.40 -29.96
N GLY A 92 -6.02 -45.34 -29.43
CA GLY A 92 -6.54 -46.30 -28.45
C GLY A 92 -5.79 -46.30 -27.12
N ARG A 93 -5.10 -45.21 -26.77
CA ARG A 93 -4.33 -45.12 -25.51
C ARG A 93 -5.32 -44.94 -24.36
N SER A 94 -5.70 -46.04 -23.74
CA SER A 94 -6.76 -46.10 -22.73
C SER A 94 -6.46 -45.20 -21.54
N ARG A 95 -7.49 -44.43 -21.20
CA ARG A 95 -7.57 -43.42 -20.15
C ARG A 95 -7.34 -44.07 -18.77
N SER A 96 -6.10 -44.04 -18.28
CA SER A 96 -5.75 -44.49 -16.92
C SER A 96 -4.67 -43.62 -16.28
N VAL A 97 -4.68 -42.32 -16.58
CA VAL A 97 -3.97 -41.36 -15.73
C VAL A 97 -5.05 -40.59 -14.96
N PRO A 98 -5.20 -40.82 -13.65
CA PRO A 98 -5.99 -39.92 -12.83
C PRO A 98 -5.34 -38.55 -12.95
N ASP A 99 -6.18 -37.55 -13.18
CA ASP A 99 -5.89 -36.13 -13.05
C ASP A 99 -5.09 -35.91 -11.74
N GLN A 100 -3.77 -35.88 -11.85
CA GLN A 100 -2.86 -35.42 -10.80
C GLN A 100 -2.96 -33.89 -10.76
N GLY A 101 -4.18 -33.41 -10.50
CA GLY A 101 -4.46 -32.03 -10.25
C GLY A 101 -3.65 -31.59 -9.05
N SER A 102 -2.60 -30.83 -9.31
CA SER A 102 -2.00 -29.89 -8.36
C SER A 102 -1.85 -30.42 -6.92
N HIS A 103 -1.23 -31.58 -6.73
CA HIS A 103 -0.45 -31.78 -5.51
C HIS A 103 0.83 -30.93 -5.62
N ARG A 104 0.65 -29.60 -5.50
CA ARG A 104 1.73 -28.72 -5.08
C ARG A 104 2.13 -29.22 -3.71
N ASN A 105 3.14 -30.09 -3.70
CA ASN A 105 3.82 -30.55 -2.51
C ASN A 105 4.20 -29.31 -1.70
N ARG A 106 3.35 -28.91 -0.76
CA ARG A 106 3.78 -28.20 0.44
C ARG A 106 4.62 -29.23 1.17
N GLY A 107 5.88 -29.36 0.77
CA GLY A 107 6.84 -30.22 1.42
C GLY A 107 6.82 -29.95 2.92
N CYS A 108 7.29 -30.90 3.71
CA CYS A 108 7.40 -30.72 5.15
C CYS A 108 8.17 -29.43 5.46
N LEU A 109 7.58 -28.53 6.26
CA LEU A 109 8.28 -27.31 6.68
C LEU A 109 9.60 -27.70 7.37
N PRO A 110 10.73 -27.03 7.06
CA PRO A 110 12.02 -27.37 7.63
C PRO A 110 12.01 -27.34 9.17
N ALA A 111 12.76 -28.25 9.80
CA ALA A 111 12.79 -28.41 11.26
C ALA A 111 13.43 -27.24 12.02
N HIS A 112 14.16 -26.36 11.34
CA HIS A 112 14.89 -25.24 11.94
C HIS A 112 14.03 -23.98 12.15
N LEU A 113 12.77 -23.95 11.68
CA LEU A 113 11.88 -22.82 11.94
C LEU A 113 11.31 -22.91 13.37
N PRO A 114 11.25 -21.79 14.12
CA PRO A 114 10.64 -21.76 15.44
C PRO A 114 9.15 -22.14 15.32
N ARG A 115 8.75 -23.20 16.01
CA ARG A 115 7.35 -23.67 16.04
C ARG A 115 6.64 -23.03 17.22
N VAL A 116 5.53 -22.35 16.95
CA VAL A 116 4.63 -21.86 17.99
C VAL A 116 3.39 -22.73 17.96
N GLU A 117 3.18 -23.52 19.01
CA GLU A 117 2.03 -24.40 19.15
C GLU A 117 0.85 -23.62 19.73
N ARG A 118 -0.28 -23.60 19.02
CA ARG A 118 -1.54 -23.03 19.50
C ARG A 118 -2.56 -24.15 19.62
N ILE A 119 -2.77 -24.61 20.85
CA ILE A 119 -3.80 -25.60 21.16
C ILE A 119 -5.14 -24.86 21.24
N ILE A 120 -6.11 -25.29 20.42
CA ILE A 120 -7.48 -24.77 20.46
C ILE A 120 -8.34 -25.86 21.10
N GLU A 121 -8.67 -25.70 22.38
CA GLU A 121 -9.60 -26.60 23.07
C GLU A 121 -11.04 -26.08 22.98
N LEU A 122 -12.01 -27.00 23.01
CA LEU A 122 -13.43 -26.66 23.07
C LEU A 122 -13.74 -26.05 24.44
N ALA A 123 -14.62 -25.04 24.47
CA ALA A 123 -14.98 -24.32 25.69
C ALA A 123 -15.70 -25.19 26.75
N SER A 124 -16.28 -26.32 26.36
CA SER A 124 -16.94 -27.26 27.28
C SER A 124 -16.81 -28.69 26.78
N THR A 125 -16.38 -29.60 27.65
CA THR A 125 -16.24 -31.03 27.37
C THR A 125 -17.53 -31.83 27.67
N LEU A 126 -18.65 -31.14 27.92
CA LEU A 126 -19.94 -31.74 28.24
C LEU A 126 -20.80 -31.84 26.97
N CYS A 127 -21.46 -32.98 26.73
CA CYS A 127 -22.42 -33.06 25.63
C CYS A 127 -23.56 -32.06 25.87
N PRO A 128 -23.93 -31.23 24.88
CA PRO A 128 -25.16 -30.43 24.91
C PRO A 128 -26.42 -31.27 25.16
N CYS A 129 -26.33 -32.58 24.89
CA CYS A 129 -27.37 -33.58 25.10
C CYS A 129 -27.36 -34.26 26.49
N GLY A 130 -26.44 -33.88 27.39
CA GLY A 130 -26.38 -34.39 28.77
C GLY A 130 -25.88 -35.83 28.94
N CYS A 131 -25.44 -36.51 27.87
CA CYS A 131 -25.03 -37.93 27.92
C CYS A 131 -23.64 -38.19 28.53
N GLY A 132 -23.02 -37.21 29.19
CA GLY A 132 -21.74 -37.35 29.88
C GLY A 132 -20.60 -36.51 29.28
N ALA A 133 -19.38 -36.82 29.72
CA ALA A 133 -18.16 -36.16 29.26
C ALA A 133 -17.73 -36.68 27.89
N MET A 134 -17.44 -35.78 26.96
CA MET A 134 -16.92 -36.13 25.63
C MET A 134 -15.50 -36.66 25.73
N THR A 135 -15.23 -37.78 25.07
CA THR A 135 -13.87 -38.32 24.93
C THR A 135 -13.18 -37.68 23.73
N LYS A 136 -11.88 -37.37 23.84
CA LYS A 136 -11.09 -36.80 22.73
C LYS A 136 -10.98 -37.84 21.59
N ILE A 137 -11.57 -37.56 20.43
CA ILE A 137 -11.48 -38.41 19.22
C ILE A 137 -10.55 -37.74 18.22
N GLY A 138 -9.31 -38.22 18.16
CA GLY A 138 -8.29 -37.74 17.23
C GLY A 138 -7.86 -36.30 17.48
N GLU A 139 -6.70 -35.95 16.93
CA GLU A 139 -6.20 -34.58 16.90
C GLU A 139 -5.91 -34.23 15.44
N ASP A 140 -6.47 -33.12 14.96
CA ASP A 140 -6.13 -32.61 13.63
C ASP A 140 -4.99 -31.59 13.76
N VAL A 141 -3.84 -31.93 13.17
CA VAL A 141 -2.61 -31.12 13.26
C VAL A 141 -2.39 -30.41 11.94
N SER A 142 -2.70 -29.11 11.90
CA SER A 142 -2.42 -28.26 10.74
C SER A 142 -1.16 -27.40 10.97
N LYS A 143 -0.25 -27.36 9.97
CA LYS A 143 0.97 -26.54 10.00
C LYS A 143 0.80 -25.34 9.07
N ARG A 144 1.00 -24.13 9.59
CA ARG A 144 0.95 -22.86 8.85
C ARG A 144 2.25 -22.07 9.03
N LEU A 145 2.72 -21.43 7.96
CA LEU A 145 3.84 -20.49 8.01
C LEU A 145 3.28 -19.08 8.15
N ASP A 146 3.57 -18.40 9.26
CA ASP A 146 3.24 -16.99 9.47
C ASP A 146 4.47 -16.11 9.27
N VAL A 147 4.30 -14.95 8.63
CA VAL A 147 5.37 -13.98 8.36
C VAL A 147 5.24 -12.82 9.33
N ILE A 148 6.27 -12.57 10.15
CA ILE A 148 6.33 -11.40 11.03
C ILE A 148 6.86 -10.21 10.20
N PRO A 149 6.13 -9.10 10.07
CA PRO A 149 6.61 -7.93 9.34
C PRO A 149 7.84 -7.29 10.01
N ALA A 150 8.68 -6.63 9.22
CA ALA A 150 9.97 -6.07 9.66
C ALA A 150 9.83 -5.12 10.87
N GLN A 151 10.61 -5.36 11.94
CA GLN A 151 10.67 -4.50 13.12
C GLN A 151 11.79 -3.46 12.98
N TRP A 152 11.45 -2.18 13.10
CA TRP A 152 12.40 -1.07 13.05
C TRP A 152 13.01 -0.85 14.43
N ARG A 153 14.34 -0.75 14.52
CA ARG A 153 15.04 -0.41 15.77
C ARG A 153 15.81 0.90 15.59
N CYS A 154 15.54 1.87 16.45
CA CYS A 154 16.36 3.06 16.59
C CYS A 154 17.46 2.77 17.61
N TRP A 155 18.73 2.91 17.22
CA TRP A 155 19.84 2.77 18.14
C TRP A 155 20.52 4.13 18.34
N SER A 156 20.61 4.56 19.60
CA SER A 156 21.33 5.76 19.99
C SER A 156 22.75 5.39 20.45
N ARG A 157 23.75 5.94 19.76
CA ARG A 157 25.15 5.84 20.20
C ARG A 157 25.48 7.06 21.06
N ALA A 158 25.62 6.88 22.37
CA ALA A 158 26.22 7.88 23.24
C ALA A 158 27.74 7.71 23.24
N ALA A 159 28.46 8.60 22.56
CA ALA A 159 29.90 8.71 22.73
C ALA A 159 30.17 9.50 24.02
N ARG A 160 30.88 8.90 24.98
CA ARG A 160 31.39 9.62 26.15
C ARG A 160 32.66 10.34 25.74
N ASN A 161 32.59 11.66 25.68
CA ASN A 161 33.73 12.50 25.35
C ASN A 161 34.63 12.57 26.60
N THR A 162 35.63 11.69 26.71
CA THR A 162 36.68 11.84 27.71
C THR A 162 37.61 12.96 27.26
N SER A 163 37.43 14.16 27.82
CA SER A 163 38.42 15.23 27.70
C SER A 163 39.64 14.87 28.54
N VAL A 164 40.70 14.38 27.89
CA VAL A 164 42.01 14.31 28.53
C VAL A 164 42.55 15.74 28.59
N ALA A 165 42.55 16.33 29.80
CA ALA A 165 43.17 17.63 30.03
C ALA A 165 44.70 17.47 30.01
N THR A 166 45.31 17.64 28.83
CA THR A 166 46.76 17.80 28.74
C THR A 166 47.14 19.21 29.19
N ALA A 167 47.77 19.28 30.35
CA ALA A 167 48.42 20.49 30.83
C ALA A 167 49.53 20.90 29.85
N ARG A 168 49.40 22.13 29.34
CA ARG A 168 50.50 23.07 29.05
C ARG A 168 51.45 22.73 27.88
N ALA A 169 51.33 23.53 26.82
CA ALA A 169 52.48 24.11 26.11
C ALA A 169 52.07 25.44 25.43
N LEU A 170 51.93 26.51 26.23
CA LEU A 170 52.07 27.88 25.73
C LEU A 170 53.54 28.07 25.29
N SER A 171 53.88 27.72 24.05
CA SER A 171 55.18 28.15 23.50
C SER A 171 55.22 28.32 21.98
N CYS A 172 54.25 27.84 21.20
CA CYS A 172 54.38 27.86 19.73
C CYS A 172 53.53 28.92 18.99
N ARG A 173 53.01 29.96 19.65
CA ARG A 173 52.32 31.09 18.96
C ARG A 173 53.23 32.26 18.58
N ARG A 174 54.52 32.23 18.95
CA ARG A 174 55.46 33.34 18.66
C ARG A 174 56.37 33.14 17.45
N ALA A 175 56.31 32.00 16.73
CA ALA A 175 57.35 31.65 15.75
C ALA A 175 56.91 31.31 14.31
N HIS A 176 55.68 31.63 13.86
CA HIS A 176 55.28 31.41 12.45
C HIS A 176 54.63 32.61 11.78
N ARG A 177 54.96 33.83 12.21
CA ARG A 177 54.59 35.06 11.51
C ARG A 177 55.68 35.44 10.48
N SER A 178 56.18 34.48 9.68
CA SER A 178 57.05 34.77 8.51
C SER A 178 57.50 33.56 7.66
N ALA A 179 56.99 32.34 7.84
CA ALA A 179 57.35 31.24 6.93
C ALA A 179 56.18 30.28 6.69
N SER A 180 55.96 29.96 5.42
CA SER A 180 55.00 29.00 4.90
C SER A 180 55.07 27.67 5.67
N CYS A 181 53.92 27.18 6.14
CA CYS A 181 53.84 25.87 6.76
C CYS A 181 54.03 24.80 5.65
N PRO A 182 55.07 23.96 5.69
CA PRO A 182 55.25 22.92 4.69
C PRO A 182 54.13 21.89 4.81
N ALA A 183 53.61 21.48 3.65
CA ALA A 183 52.52 20.54 3.50
C ALA A 183 52.84 19.19 4.17
N GLY A 184 52.41 19.00 5.43
CA GLY A 184 52.69 17.75 6.15
C GLY A 184 51.89 17.48 7.41
N CYS A 185 51.19 18.48 7.98
CA CYS A 185 50.39 18.27 9.19
C CYS A 185 48.92 17.99 8.86
N ARG A 186 48.61 16.77 8.43
CA ARG A 186 47.25 16.22 8.55
C ARG A 186 47.26 15.09 9.58
N PRO A 187 46.43 15.16 10.64
CA PRO A 187 46.29 14.03 11.56
C PRO A 187 45.65 12.83 10.84
N LYS A 188 46.30 11.65 10.91
CA LYS A 188 45.77 10.41 10.34
C LYS A 188 44.47 10.01 11.08
N ARG A 189 43.37 9.86 10.33
CA ARG A 189 42.12 9.27 10.83
C ARG A 189 42.32 7.77 11.08
N PRO A 190 41.85 7.19 12.21
CA PRO A 190 41.87 5.75 12.41
C PRO A 190 40.80 5.05 11.54
N LEU A 191 41.19 3.92 10.95
CA LEU A 191 40.32 2.99 10.22
C LEU A 191 39.35 2.32 11.20
N ARG A 192 38.07 2.30 10.85
CA ARG A 192 37.01 1.58 11.58
C ARG A 192 36.95 0.14 11.06
N THR A 193 37.22 -0.83 11.93
CA THR A 193 36.66 -2.19 11.85
C THR A 193 35.21 -2.18 12.32
#